data_AF-A0A9E6ZAT9-F1
#
_entry.id   AF-A0A9E6ZAT9-F1
#
_cell.length_a   1.000
_cell.length_b   1.000
_cell.length_c   1.000
_cell.angle_alpha   90.00
_cell.angle_beta   90.00
_cell.angle_gamma   90.00
#
_symmetry.space_group_name_H-M   'P 1'
#
loop_
_entity.id
_entity.type
_entity.pdbx_description
1 polymer ?
#
loop_
_entity_poly.entity_id
_entity_poly.type
_entity_poly.pdbx_seq_one_letter_code
_entity_poly.pdbx_strand_id
1 'polypeptide(L)'
;MTKYAHAIASEKESMQRGLFANEEEVRAFDLPNVKDWGVTEKLQKELDAFGFYLTSHPLYVYDDAFYKNFGLLKSCDIHRTKKHLVSLIGIPASFKIKTSRKGRKFAFSGFSDAYGNF
;
A
#
# COMPACT_ATOMS: atom_id res chain seq x y z
N MET A 1 0.09 -9.37 21.99
CA MET A 1 1.27 -8.52 21.78
C MET A 1 1.18 -7.21 22.57
N THR A 2 0.15 -6.38 22.38
CA THR A 2 -0.02 -5.09 23.10
C THR A 2 -0.05 -5.22 24.63
N LYS A 3 -0.70 -6.26 25.17
CA LYS A 3 -0.75 -6.50 26.63
C LYS A 3 0.63 -6.78 27.27
N TYR A 4 1.49 -7.53 26.58
CA TYR A 4 2.84 -7.87 27.06
C TYR A 4 3.77 -6.65 27.01
N ALA A 5 3.75 -5.92 25.88
CA ALA A 5 4.50 -4.67 25.75
C ALA A 5 4.04 -3.62 26.77
N HIS A 6 2.74 -3.53 27.03
CA HIS A 6 2.19 -2.62 28.03
C HIS A 6 2.59 -3.01 29.46
N ALA A 7 2.61 -4.31 29.79
CA ALA A 7 3.09 -4.79 31.09
C ALA A 7 4.55 -4.40 31.33
N ILE A 8 5.45 -4.69 30.37
CA ILE A 8 6.88 -4.31 30.48
C ILE A 8 7.06 -2.80 30.57
N ALA A 9 6.28 -2.02 29.81
CA ALA A 9 6.35 -0.56 29.86
C ALA A 9 5.87 -0.01 31.22
N SER A 10 4.75 -0.52 31.75
CA SER A 10 4.24 -0.13 33.08
C SER A 10 5.18 -0.52 34.20
N GLU A 11 5.88 -1.64 34.08
CA GLU A 11 6.84 -2.15 35.05
C GLU A 11 8.15 -1.33 35.03
N LYS A 12 8.51 -0.74 33.88
CA LYS A 12 9.60 0.26 33.77
C LYS A 12 9.21 1.64 34.30
N GLU A 13 7.97 2.08 34.08
CA GLU A 13 7.46 3.36 34.60
C GLU A 13 7.27 3.32 36.11
N SER A 14 6.84 2.17 36.65
CA SER A 14 6.93 1.91 38.07
C SER A 14 8.42 1.79 38.41
N MET A 15 9.00 2.78 39.09
CA MET A 15 10.38 2.75 39.59
C MET A 15 10.62 1.68 40.67
N GLN A 16 9.79 0.63 40.71
CA GLN A 16 9.98 -0.58 41.49
C GLN A 16 11.05 -1.43 40.80
N ARG A 17 12.27 -0.89 40.77
CA ARG A 17 13.49 -1.54 40.26
C ARG A 17 13.76 -2.73 41.17
N GLY A 18 13.23 -3.88 40.78
CA GLY A 18 13.36 -5.13 41.51
C GLY A 18 14.83 -5.40 41.83
N LEU A 19 15.10 -5.70 43.09
CA LEU A 19 16.39 -6.10 43.65
C LEU A 19 16.94 -7.43 43.04
N PHE A 20 16.36 -7.89 41.94
CA PHE A 20 16.65 -9.11 41.18
C PHE A 20 16.86 -8.83 39.68
N ALA A 21 17.15 -7.59 39.28
CA ALA A 21 17.44 -7.22 37.89
C ALA A 21 18.83 -7.73 37.42
N ASN A 22 19.15 -8.99 37.68
CA ASN A 22 20.21 -9.70 36.98
C ASN A 22 19.58 -10.39 35.78
N GLU A 23 19.90 -9.82 34.62
CA GLU A 23 19.81 -10.47 33.31
C GLU A 23 18.42 -10.99 32.96
N GLU A 24 17.47 -10.06 32.79
CA GLU A 24 16.41 -10.31 31.83
C GLU A 24 17.03 -10.24 30.43
N GLU A 25 17.61 -11.35 29.98
CA GLU A 25 17.60 -11.69 28.57
C GLU A 25 16.19 -11.34 28.07
N VAL A 26 16.10 -10.37 27.16
CA VAL A 26 14.86 -10.01 26.50
C VAL A 26 14.29 -11.30 25.94
N ARG A 27 13.32 -11.91 26.63
CA ARG A 27 12.71 -13.16 26.21
C ARG A 27 12.18 -12.91 24.82
N ALA A 28 12.87 -13.47 23.82
CA ALA A 28 12.47 -13.38 22.44
C ALA A 28 11.09 -13.99 22.36
N PHE A 29 10.09 -13.16 22.05
CA PHE A 29 8.73 -13.64 21.94
C PHE A 29 8.68 -14.46 20.64
N ASP A 30 8.54 -15.77 20.76
CA ASP A 30 8.37 -16.62 19.59
C ASP A 30 7.08 -16.21 18.88
N LEU A 31 7.24 -15.67 17.67
CA LEU A 31 6.13 -15.35 16.81
C LEU A 31 5.43 -16.66 16.45
N PRO A 32 4.10 -16.76 16.61
CA PRO A 32 3.39 -17.94 16.17
C PRO A 32 3.64 -18.11 14.67
N ASN A 33 4.11 -19.29 14.26
CA ASN A 33 4.31 -19.61 12.86
C ASN A 33 2.94 -19.77 12.19
N VAL A 34 2.43 -18.65 11.69
CA VAL A 34 1.19 -18.59 10.91
C VAL A 34 1.54 -18.67 9.43
N LYS A 35 0.71 -19.39 8.69
CA LYS A 35 0.84 -19.47 7.23
C LYS A 35 0.69 -18.08 6.63
N ASP A 36 1.57 -17.76 5.68
CA ASP A 36 1.45 -16.53 4.89
C ASP A 36 0.08 -16.45 4.19
N TRP A 37 -0.42 -15.22 4.08
CA TRP A 37 -1.66 -14.96 3.35
C TRP A 37 -1.55 -15.38 1.88
N GLY A 38 -2.67 -15.85 1.32
CA GLY A 38 -2.77 -16.08 -0.12
C GLY A 38 -2.59 -14.76 -0.88
N VAL A 39 -2.09 -14.83 -2.12
CA VAL A 39 -1.73 -13.64 -2.93
C VAL A 39 -2.90 -12.64 -3.03
N THR A 40 -4.12 -13.12 -3.28
CA THR A 40 -5.32 -12.26 -3.37
C THR A 40 -5.67 -11.59 -2.05
N GLU A 41 -5.58 -12.33 -0.95
CA GLU A 41 -5.87 -11.80 0.39
C GLU A 41 -4.80 -10.77 0.80
N LYS A 42 -3.53 -11.09 0.54
CA LYS A 42 -2.41 -10.16 0.78
C LYS A 42 -2.61 -8.85 0.01
N LEU A 43 -3.00 -8.92 -1.27
CA LEU A 43 -3.27 -7.74 -2.09
C LEU A 43 -4.45 -6.91 -1.55
N GLN A 44 -5.51 -7.56 -1.10
CA GLN A 44 -6.66 -6.87 -0.51
C GLN A 44 -6.27 -6.20 0.82
N LYS A 45 -5.45 -6.86 1.65
CA LYS A 45 -4.93 -6.29 2.89
C LYS A 45 -3.95 -5.14 2.63
N GLU A 46 -3.13 -5.21 1.59
CA GLU A 46 -2.26 -4.11 1.16
C GLU A 46 -3.09 -2.88 0.76
N LEU A 47 -4.15 -3.08 -0.03
CA LEU A 47 -5.06 -2.00 -0.41
C LEU A 47 -5.76 -1.39 0.81
N ASP A 48 -6.21 -2.21 1.76
CA ASP A 48 -6.92 -1.75 2.97
C ASP A 48 -5.98 -1.00 3.94
N ALA A 49 -4.75 -1.50 4.11
CA ALA A 49 -3.78 -0.90 5.03
C ALA A 49 -3.14 0.39 4.48
N PHE A 50 -2.79 0.40 3.19
CA PHE A 50 -1.98 1.49 2.60
C PHE A 50 -2.75 2.34 1.58
N GLY A 51 -3.86 1.85 1.04
CA GLY A 51 -4.59 2.50 -0.04
C GLY A 51 -3.99 2.28 -1.43
N PHE A 52 -2.98 1.41 -1.56
CA PHE A 52 -2.35 1.03 -2.83
C PHE A 52 -1.71 -0.37 -2.74
N TYR A 53 -1.45 -0.99 -3.89
CA TYR A 53 -0.82 -2.31 -3.97
C TYR A 53 0.71 -2.19 -3.90
N LEU A 54 1.36 -2.96 -3.01
CA LEU A 54 2.80 -2.88 -2.77
C LEU A 54 3.55 -4.02 -3.48
N THR A 55 3.02 -5.24 -3.40
CA THR A 55 3.71 -6.45 -3.89
C THR A 55 3.48 -6.69 -5.37
N SER A 56 2.24 -6.57 -5.84
CA SER A 56 1.92 -6.77 -7.26
C SER A 56 0.70 -5.95 -7.66
N HIS A 57 0.74 -5.38 -8.86
CA HIS A 57 -0.45 -4.75 -9.41
C HIS A 57 -1.30 -5.82 -10.10
N PRO A 58 -2.63 -5.87 -9.92
CA PRO A 58 -3.50 -6.81 -10.65
C PRO A 58 -3.36 -6.74 -12.17
N LEU A 59 -2.83 -5.61 -12.66
CA LEU A 59 -2.59 -5.34 -14.08
C LEU A 59 -1.41 -6.14 -14.65
N TYR A 60 -0.49 -6.60 -13.79
CA TYR A 60 0.73 -7.32 -14.19
C TYR A 60 0.44 -8.60 -14.98
N VAL A 61 -0.69 -9.27 -14.71
CA VAL A 61 -1.10 -10.51 -15.41
C VAL A 61 -1.36 -10.26 -16.90
N TYR A 62 -1.68 -9.02 -17.27
CA TYR A 62 -2.06 -8.64 -18.62
C TYR A 62 -1.04 -7.70 -19.28
N ASP A 63 0.11 -7.45 -18.63
CA ASP A 63 1.14 -6.55 -19.13
C ASP A 63 1.53 -6.87 -20.58
N ASP A 64 1.74 -8.15 -20.90
CA ASP A 64 2.19 -8.54 -22.24
C ASP A 64 1.13 -8.22 -23.30
N ALA A 65 -0.15 -8.47 -22.99
CA ALA A 65 -1.25 -8.19 -23.90
C ALA A 65 -1.49 -6.69 -24.07
N PHE A 66 -1.37 -5.91 -23.00
CA PHE A 66 -1.62 -4.47 -23.03
C PHE A 66 -0.48 -3.69 -23.67
N TYR A 67 0.76 -3.91 -23.21
CA TYR A 67 1.90 -3.15 -23.68
C TYR A 67 2.32 -3.53 -25.11
N LYS A 68 2.23 -4.80 -25.51
CA LYS A 68 2.60 -5.21 -26.88
C LYS A 68 1.50 -4.96 -27.91
N ASN A 69 0.22 -5.23 -27.58
CA ASN A 69 -0.84 -5.17 -28.61
C ASN A 69 -1.48 -3.79 -28.73
N PHE A 70 -1.56 -3.03 -27.63
CA PHE A 70 -2.25 -1.72 -27.63
C PHE A 70 -1.29 -0.53 -27.63
N GLY A 71 0.03 -0.77 -27.53
CA GLY A 71 1.02 0.30 -27.49
C GLY A 71 0.79 1.29 -26.34
N LEU A 72 0.25 0.80 -25.23
CA LEU A 72 -0.01 1.56 -24.02
C LEU A 72 1.32 2.07 -23.44
N LEU A 73 1.31 3.29 -22.92
CA LEU A 73 2.49 3.86 -22.28
C LEU A 73 2.49 3.49 -20.80
N LYS A 74 3.66 3.23 -20.22
CA LYS A 74 3.81 3.09 -18.77
C LYS A 74 3.69 4.46 -18.11
N SER A 75 3.12 4.51 -16.91
CA SER A 75 3.00 5.77 -16.16
C SER A 75 4.36 6.46 -15.94
N CYS A 76 5.43 5.69 -15.75
CA CYS A 76 6.79 6.23 -15.61
C CYS A 76 7.32 6.91 -16.88
N ASP A 77 6.90 6.52 -18.08
CA ASP A 77 7.42 7.05 -19.35
C ASP A 77 6.63 8.27 -19.87
N ILE A 78 5.58 8.71 -19.15
CA ILE A 78 4.75 9.85 -19.55
C ILE A 78 5.61 11.10 -19.79
N HIS A 79 6.50 11.41 -18.85
CA HIS A 79 7.37 12.58 -18.91
C HIS A 79 8.36 12.54 -20.09
N ARG A 80 8.70 11.34 -20.57
CA ARG A 80 9.68 11.11 -21.62
C ARG A 80 9.08 11.20 -23.02
N THR A 81 7.75 11.14 -23.11
CA THR A 81 7.02 11.12 -24.37
C THR A 81 6.67 12.54 -24.83
N LYS A 82 7.05 12.89 -26.07
CA LYS A 82 6.69 14.19 -26.70
C LYS A 82 5.29 14.23 -27.32
N LYS A 83 4.53 13.13 -27.24
CA LYS A 83 3.16 13.06 -27.78
C LYS A 83 2.19 13.73 -26.82
N HIS A 84 1.27 14.54 -27.38
CA HIS A 84 0.19 15.17 -26.63
C HIS A 84 -0.96 14.21 -26.29
N LEU A 85 -1.02 13.06 -26.96
CA LEU A 85 -2.07 12.06 -26.78
C LEU A 85 -1.39 10.73 -26.48
N VAL A 86 -1.66 10.21 -25.28
CA VAL A 86 -1.11 8.95 -24.77
C VAL A 86 -2.25 8.12 -24.23
N SER A 87 -2.20 6.83 -24.50
CA SER A 87 -3.13 5.85 -23.92
C SER A 87 -2.44 5.22 -22.71
N LEU A 88 -3.13 5.25 -21.57
CA LEU A 88 -2.67 4.68 -20.31
C LEU A 88 -3.72 3.68 -19.81
N ILE A 89 -3.28 2.76 -18.98
CA ILE A 89 -4.15 1.80 -18.31
C ILE A 89 -3.83 1.81 -16.82
N GLY A 90 -4.86 1.69 -16.00
CA GLY A 90 -4.73 1.73 -14.55
C GLY A 90 -6.04 1.40 -13.86
N ILE A 91 -5.95 1.08 -12.58
CA ILE A 91 -7.09 0.85 -11.70
C ILE A 91 -7.49 2.20 -11.09
N PRO A 92 -8.80 2.54 -11.03
CA PRO A 92 -9.22 3.79 -10.40
C PRO A 92 -8.89 3.77 -8.90
N ALA A 93 -8.05 4.70 -8.46
CA ALA A 93 -7.63 4.85 -7.07
C ALA A 93 -8.51 5.86 -6.31
N SER A 94 -8.94 6.93 -6.98
CA SER A 94 -9.86 7.90 -6.38
C SER A 94 -10.76 8.53 -7.41
N PHE A 95 -11.99 8.86 -7.01
CA PHE A 95 -12.94 9.57 -7.85
C PHE A 95 -13.67 10.63 -7.03
N LYS A 96 -13.44 11.89 -7.36
CA LYS A 96 -14.03 13.05 -6.66
C LYS A 96 -14.75 13.94 -7.65
N ILE A 97 -16.07 13.95 -7.59
CA ILE A 97 -16.89 14.86 -8.39
C ILE A 97 -17.03 16.18 -7.65
N LYS A 98 -16.74 17.28 -8.34
CA LYS A 98 -16.96 18.65 -7.85
C LYS A 98 -17.78 19.44 -8.87
N THR A 99 -18.50 20.44 -8.38
CA THR A 99 -19.26 21.35 -9.23
C THR A 99 -18.56 22.71 -9.23
N SER A 100 -18.32 23.26 -10.41
CA SER A 100 -17.69 24.56 -10.58
C SER A 100 -18.65 25.66 -10.14
N ARG A 101 -18.10 26.83 -9.79
CA ARG A 101 -18.86 28.04 -9.47
C ARG A 101 -19.81 28.47 -10.61
N LYS A 102 -19.54 28.03 -11.86
CA LYS A 102 -20.40 28.23 -13.05
C LYS A 102 -21.38 27.05 -13.32
N GLY A 103 -21.55 26.12 -12.39
CA GLY A 103 -22.50 25.00 -12.50
C GLY A 103 -22.03 23.80 -13.35
N ARG A 104 -20.84 23.87 -13.96
CA ARG A 104 -20.26 22.73 -14.71
C ARG A 104 -19.71 21.68 -13.74
N LYS A 105 -20.13 20.42 -13.89
CA LYS A 105 -19.60 19.27 -13.14
C LYS A 105 -18.22 18.89 -13.70
N PHE A 106 -17.25 18.67 -12.82
CA PHE A 106 -15.94 18.13 -13.16
C PHE A 106 -15.57 17.05 -12.16
N ALA A 107 -14.77 16.07 -12.60
CA ALA A 107 -14.32 14.99 -11.74
C ALA A 107 -12.79 14.98 -11.70
N PHE A 108 -12.24 14.80 -10.51
CA PHE A 108 -10.86 14.39 -10.33
C PHE A 108 -10.85 12.89 -10.14
N SER A 109 -10.31 12.19 -11.14
CA SER A 109 -10.04 10.77 -11.07
C SER A 109 -8.54 10.57 -10.97
N GLY A 110 -8.09 9.88 -9.92
CA GLY A 110 -6.73 9.35 -9.84
C GLY A 110 -6.75 7.87 -10.20
N PHE A 111 -5.74 7.44 -10.95
CA PHE A 111 -5.53 6.06 -11.36
C PHE A 111 -4.20 5.54 -10.81
N SER A 112 -4.16 4.25 -10.52
CA SER A 112 -2.97 3.51 -10.11
C SER A 112 -2.57 2.57 -11.23
N ASP A 113 -1.31 2.62 -11.61
CA ASP A 113 -0.64 1.66 -12.49
C ASP A 113 0.49 0.95 -11.70
N ALA A 114 1.00 -0.16 -12.22
CA ALA A 114 2.08 -0.93 -11.60
C ALA A 114 3.35 -0.11 -11.31
N TYR A 115 3.56 0.97 -12.07
CA TYR A 115 4.73 1.83 -11.98
C TYR A 115 4.49 3.16 -11.26
N GLY A 116 3.25 3.46 -10.86
CA GLY A 116 2.93 4.70 -10.17
C GLY A 116 1.46 5.11 -10.20
N ASN A 117 1.13 6.09 -9.35
CA ASN A 117 -0.18 6.71 -9.28
C ASN A 117 -0.18 8.02 -10.09
N PHE A 118 -1.23 8.28 -10.87
CA PHE A 118 -1.40 9.49 -11.68
C PHE A 118 -2.83 10.04 -11.70
#